data_AF-A0A2V2SDR3-F1
#
_entry.id   AF-A0A2V2SDR3-F1
#
_cell.length_a   1.000
_cell.length_b   1.000
_cell.length_c   1.000
_cell.angle_alpha   90.00
_cell.angle_beta   90.00
_cell.angle_gamma   90.00
#
_symmetry.space_group_name_H-M   'P 1'
#
loop_
_entity.id
_entity.type
_entity.pdbx_description
1 polymer ?
#
loop_
_entity_poly.entity_id
_entity_poly.type
_entity_poly.pdbx_seq_one_letter_code
_entity_poly.pdbx_strand_id
1 'polypeptide(L)'
;MKAAYFDAKSSPIDPLLGPLQMNGGFTQTHLLLTGSPAIDQGKCFGVHTDQRGHPRPKRRLVSRAPGGDGSDIGAVETDGAAP
;
A
#
# COMPACT_ATOMS: atom_id res chain seq x y z
N MET A 1 -38.30 8.45 17.76
CA MET A 1 -37.71 7.16 17.36
C MET A 1 -36.41 7.42 16.61
N LYS A 2 -35.37 6.65 16.97
CA LYS A 2 -34.05 6.35 16.36
C LYS A 2 -33.37 7.28 15.33
N ALA A 3 -32.06 7.35 15.57
CA ALA A 3 -31.01 8.13 14.94
C ALA A 3 -30.86 7.97 13.41
N ALA A 4 -30.26 9.02 12.84
CA ALA A 4 -29.86 9.16 11.46
C ALA A 4 -28.96 8.01 10.97
N TYR A 5 -29.33 7.42 9.83
CA TYR A 5 -28.43 6.68 8.95
C TYR A 5 -28.23 7.53 7.69
N PHE A 6 -27.39 8.57 7.80
CA PHE A 6 -26.74 9.10 6.62
C PHE A 6 -25.49 8.26 6.43
N ASP A 7 -25.54 7.41 5.41
CA ASP A 7 -24.41 6.67 4.86
C ASP A 7 -23.24 7.64 4.67
N ALA A 8 -22.33 7.65 5.63
CA ALA A 8 -21.07 8.33 5.49
C ALA A 8 -20.31 7.59 4.40
N LYS A 9 -20.46 8.03 3.14
CA LYS A 9 -19.44 7.94 2.09
C LYS A 9 -18.10 7.98 2.83
N SER A 10 -17.42 6.83 2.96
CA SER A 10 -16.31 6.73 3.90
C SER A 10 -15.37 7.89 3.62
N SER A 11 -15.14 8.74 4.61
CA SER A 11 -14.15 9.80 4.49
C SER A 11 -12.89 9.21 3.86
N PRO A 12 -12.22 9.91 2.94
CA PRO A 12 -10.96 9.43 2.39
C PRO A 12 -10.07 8.93 3.53
N ILE A 13 -9.71 7.65 3.51
CA ILE A 13 -8.82 7.09 4.51
C ILE A 13 -7.43 7.67 4.27
N ASP A 14 -6.73 8.00 5.36
CA ASP A 14 -5.33 8.44 5.25
C ASP A 14 -4.50 7.29 4.66
N PRO A 15 -3.85 7.48 3.50
CA PRO A 15 -3.05 6.43 2.88
C PRO A 15 -1.72 6.19 3.63
N LEU A 16 -1.37 7.03 4.60
CA LEU A 16 -0.13 6.95 5.38
C LEU A 16 1.09 6.85 4.47
N LEU A 17 1.26 7.87 3.63
CA LEU A 17 2.37 7.99 2.68
C LEU A 17 3.46 8.91 3.23
N GLY A 18 4.73 8.52 3.02
CA GLY A 18 5.86 9.43 3.16
C GLY A 18 5.88 10.50 2.05
N PRO A 19 6.75 11.52 2.15
CA PRO A 19 6.88 12.56 1.13
C PRO A 19 7.32 11.97 -0.22
N LEU A 20 6.96 12.66 -1.31
CA LEU A 20 7.47 12.33 -2.64
C LEU A 20 8.95 12.70 -2.72
N GLN A 21 9.83 11.71 -2.78
CA GLN A 21 11.28 11.94 -2.81
C GLN A 21 12.02 10.76 -3.46
N MET A 22 13.34 10.93 -3.67
CA MET A 22 14.20 9.88 -4.22
C MET A 22 14.45 8.80 -3.17
N ASN A 23 13.71 7.69 -3.24
CA ASN A 23 13.84 6.56 -2.32
C ASN A 23 14.69 5.40 -2.89
N GLY A 24 15.69 5.72 -3.72
CA GLY A 24 16.65 4.75 -4.27
C GLY A 24 16.39 4.24 -5.70
N GLY A 25 15.40 4.79 -6.42
CA GLY A 25 15.12 4.47 -7.84
C GLY A 25 15.42 5.62 -8.81
N PHE A 26 15.02 5.45 -10.08
CA PHE A 26 15.18 6.49 -11.12
C PHE A 26 14.14 7.61 -11.06
N THR A 27 13.08 7.42 -10.27
CA THR A 27 11.98 8.35 -10.08
C THR A 27 11.69 8.55 -8.59
N GLN A 28 11.09 9.69 -8.25
CA GLN A 28 10.57 9.91 -6.90
C GLN A 28 9.37 9.00 -6.63
N THR A 29 9.25 8.49 -5.41
CA THR A 29 8.13 7.65 -4.99
C THR A 29 7.59 8.09 -3.62
N HIS A 30 6.38 7.65 -3.29
CA HIS A 30 5.86 7.69 -1.93
C HIS A 30 6.14 6.35 -1.26
N LEU A 31 6.92 6.33 -0.17
CA LEU A 31 7.01 5.14 0.68
C LEU A 31 5.70 4.96 1.45
N LEU A 32 5.28 3.72 1.67
CA LEU A 32 4.20 3.45 2.62
C LEU A 32 4.76 3.49 4.04
N LEU A 33 4.12 4.26 4.92
CA LEU A 33 4.43 4.28 6.34
C LEU A 33 3.84 3.05 7.04
N THR A 34 4.35 2.75 8.24
CA THR A 34 3.83 1.66 9.08
C THR A 34 2.33 1.84 9.34
N GLY A 35 1.56 0.79 9.06
CA GLY A 35 0.10 0.79 9.21
C GLY A 35 -0.68 1.28 7.97
N SER A 36 0.00 1.63 6.88
CA SER A 36 -0.68 2.05 5.65
C SER A 36 -1.73 1.03 5.18
N PRO A 37 -2.94 1.49 4.81
CA PRO A 37 -3.98 0.62 4.25
C PRO A 37 -3.61 0.09 2.86
N ALA A 38 -2.53 0.56 2.25
CA ALA A 38 -2.03 0.04 0.98
C ALA A 38 -1.21 -1.25 1.12
N ILE A 39 -0.78 -1.60 2.34
CA ILE A 39 0.09 -2.75 2.59
C ILE A 39 -0.63 -4.08 2.33
N ASP A 40 -0.07 -4.95 1.49
CA ASP A 40 -0.59 -6.27 1.09
C ASP A 40 -2.03 -6.24 0.50
N GLN A 41 -2.55 -5.06 0.16
CA GLN A 41 -3.91 -4.90 -0.36
C GLN A 41 -3.99 -4.89 -1.89
N GLY A 42 -2.87 -5.12 -2.57
CA GLY A 42 -2.74 -5.03 -4.01
C GLY A 42 -2.66 -6.37 -4.73
N LYS A 43 -2.36 -6.24 -6.03
CA LYS A 43 -2.07 -7.32 -6.96
C LYS A 43 -0.95 -6.88 -7.90
N CYS A 44 -0.07 -7.78 -8.29
CA CYS A 44 1.09 -7.46 -9.13
C CYS A 44 0.72 -7.30 -10.61
N PHE A 45 -0.36 -7.92 -11.07
CA PHE A 45 -0.80 -7.91 -12.48
C PHE A 45 0.33 -8.21 -13.48
N GLY A 46 1.27 -9.09 -13.12
CA GLY A 46 2.42 -9.45 -13.96
C GLY A 46 3.65 -8.54 -13.82
N VAL A 47 3.62 -7.56 -12.92
CA VAL A 47 4.75 -6.69 -12.59
C VAL A 47 5.44 -7.21 -11.33
N HIS A 48 6.63 -7.78 -11.48
CA HIS A 48 7.34 -8.48 -10.39
C HIS A 48 8.44 -7.67 -9.70
N THR A 49 8.55 -6.39 -10.04
CA THR A 49 9.47 -5.44 -9.39
C THR A 49 8.78 -4.12 -9.12
N ASP A 50 9.07 -3.50 -7.97
CA ASP A 50 8.64 -2.14 -7.69
C ASP A 50 9.47 -1.11 -8.50
N GLN A 51 9.14 0.18 -8.44
CA GLN A 51 9.83 1.21 -9.24
C GLN A 51 11.30 1.45 -8.84
N ARG A 52 11.74 0.86 -7.72
CA ARG A 52 13.13 0.90 -7.25
C ARG A 52 13.89 -0.37 -7.68
N GLY A 53 13.23 -1.32 -8.32
CA GLY A 53 13.81 -2.60 -8.75
C GLY A 53 13.75 -3.70 -7.69
N HIS A 54 13.03 -3.52 -6.57
CA HIS A 54 12.90 -4.56 -5.55
C HIS A 54 11.80 -5.57 -5.92
N PRO A 55 11.90 -6.85 -5.50
CA PRO A 55 10.90 -7.87 -5.80
C PRO A 55 9.49 -7.54 -5.31
N ARG A 56 8.47 -7.99 -6.05
CA ARG A 56 7.03 -7.84 -5.77
C ARG A 56 6.25 -9.14 -6.09
N PRO A 57 5.38 -9.64 -5.19
CA PRO A 57 5.18 -9.20 -3.82
C PRO A 57 6.26 -9.72 -2.87
N LYS A 58 6.51 -9.02 -1.76
CA LYS A 58 7.28 -9.56 -0.63
C LYS A 58 6.34 -10.34 0.30
N ARG A 59 6.64 -11.61 0.55
CA ARG A 59 5.77 -12.46 1.39
C ARG A 59 5.73 -11.95 2.83
N ARG A 60 4.56 -11.46 3.27
CA ARG A 60 4.29 -11.07 4.67
C ARG A 60 3.23 -11.95 5.32
N LEU A 61 3.21 -11.96 6.66
CA LEU A 61 2.21 -12.63 7.50
C LEU A 61 1.03 -11.73 7.86
N VAL A 62 0.78 -10.72 7.03
CA VAL A 62 -0.31 -9.77 7.21
C VAL A 62 -1.48 -10.20 6.32
N SER A 63 -2.71 -9.83 6.69
CA SER A 63 -3.90 -10.30 5.96
C SER A 63 -3.97 -9.65 4.58
N ARG A 64 -3.91 -10.47 3.54
CA ARG A 64 -4.01 -10.05 2.15
C ARG A 64 -5.44 -9.64 1.81
N ALA A 65 -5.59 -8.68 0.90
CA ALA A 65 -6.91 -8.39 0.33
C ALA A 65 -7.51 -9.64 -0.35
N PRO A 66 -8.83 -9.86 -0.26
CA PRO A 66 -9.52 -10.86 -1.07
C PRO A 66 -9.20 -10.67 -2.57
N GLY A 67 -8.69 -11.72 -3.22
CA GLY A 67 -8.30 -11.67 -4.64
C GLY A 67 -6.96 -10.99 -4.94
N GLY A 68 -6.29 -10.44 -3.92
CA GLY A 68 -4.93 -9.92 -3.98
C GLY A 68 -3.87 -11.01 -3.87
N ASP A 69 -2.63 -10.67 -4.25
CA ASP A 69 -1.47 -11.57 -4.16
C ASP A 69 -0.49 -11.20 -3.05
N GLY A 70 -0.84 -10.20 -2.24
CA GLY A 70 -0.01 -9.65 -1.17
C GLY A 70 0.96 -8.57 -1.63
N SER A 71 0.81 -8.05 -2.86
CA SER A 71 1.55 -6.85 -3.27
C SER A 71 1.04 -5.62 -2.52
N ASP A 72 1.89 -4.63 -2.29
CA ASP A 72 1.48 -3.32 -1.82
C ASP A 72 0.79 -2.53 -2.94
N ILE A 73 -0.22 -1.72 -2.63
CA ILE A 73 -0.80 -0.79 -3.60
C ILE A 73 0.18 0.37 -3.83
N GLY A 74 0.51 0.66 -5.09
CA GLY A 74 1.36 1.78 -5.47
C GLY A 74 2.73 1.38 -6.01
N ALA A 75 3.64 2.35 -6.05
CA ALA A 75 4.94 2.26 -6.74
C ALA A 75 6.04 1.51 -5.97
N VAL A 76 5.82 1.24 -4.69
CA VAL A 76 6.81 0.72 -3.74
C VAL A 76 6.27 -0.54 -3.09
N GLU A 77 7.10 -1.57 -3.05
CA GLU A 77 6.88 -2.75 -2.20
C GLU A 77 7.66 -2.57 -0.90
N THR A 78 6.96 -2.52 0.23
CA THR A 78 7.60 -2.37 1.54
C THR A 78 8.20 -3.68 2.04
N ASP A 79 9.30 -3.56 2.77
CA ASP A 79 10.00 -4.70 3.39
C ASP A 79 9.29 -5.22 4.65
N GLY A 80 8.25 -4.51 5.07
CA GLY A 80 7.48 -4.71 6.28
C GLY A 80 8.00 -3.91 7.45
N ALA A 81 7.08 -3.12 8.06
CA ALA A 81 7.34 -2.11 9.10
C ALA A 81 8.69 -1.41 8.90
N ALA A 82 8.71 -0.40 8.03
CA ALA A 82 9.88 0.46 7.91
C ALA A 82 10.24 1.03 9.31
N PRO A 83 11.55 1.24 9.60
CA PRO A 83 12.02 1.68 10.91
C PRO A 83 11.34 2.95 11.43
#